data_AF-A0A940K5G3-F1
#
_entry.id   AF-A0A940K5G3-F1
#
_cell.length_a   1.000
_cell.length_b   1.000
_cell.length_c   1.000
_cell.angle_alpha   90.00
_cell.angle_beta   90.00
_cell.angle_gamma   90.00
#
_symmetry.space_group_name_H-M   'P 1'
#
loop_
_entity.id
_entity.type
_entity.pdbx_description
1 polymer ?
#
loop_
_entity_poly.entity_id
_entity_poly.type
_entity_poly.pdbx_seq_one_letter_code
_entity_poly.pdbx_strand_id
1 'polypeptide(L)' 'MGNRDLEYFVRRERQEREHAARADDTTARRVHLEMAERYSAKLREIVPATLQA' A
#
# COMPACT_ATOMS: atom_id res chain seq x y z
N MET A 1 -1.45 -2.57 16.29
CA MET A 1 -1.98 -2.73 14.93
C MET A 1 -2.32 -4.20 14.73
N GLY A 2 -3.53 -4.51 14.25
CA GLY A 2 -4.04 -5.88 14.18
C GLY A 2 -4.19 -6.40 12.75
N ASN A 3 -4.66 -7.64 12.57
CA ASN A 3 -4.88 -8.26 11.25
C ASN A 3 -5.73 -7.42 10.29
N ARG A 4 -6.68 -6.63 10.80
CA ARG A 4 -7.51 -5.72 9.98
C ARG A 4 -6.69 -4.60 9.33
N ASP A 5 -5.66 -4.11 10.00
CA ASP A 5 -4.77 -3.08 9.45
C ASP A 5 -3.93 -3.67 8.32
N LEU A 6 -3.46 -4.91 8.49
CA LEU A 6 -2.68 -5.62 7.48
C LEU A 6 -3.50 -5.89 6.21
N GLU A 7 -4.72 -6.44 6.34
CA GLU A 7 -5.63 -6.64 5.20
C GLU A 7 -5.98 -5.33 4.49
N TYR A 8 -6.22 -4.27 5.26
CA TYR A 8 -6.50 -2.94 4.72
C TYR A 8 -5.31 -2.43 3.88
N PHE A 9 -4.09 -2.46 4.43
CA PHE A 9 -2.92 -1.95 3.73
C PHE A 9 -2.55 -2.80 2.51
N VAL A 10 -2.68 -4.13 2.57
CA VAL A 10 -2.50 -5.01 1.39
C VAL A 10 -3.49 -4.65 0.29
N ARG A 11 -4.78 -4.53 0.63
CA ARG A 11 -5.81 -4.22 -0.35
C ARG A 11 -5.59 -2.84 -0.98
N ARG A 12 -5.27 -1.83 -0.16
CA ARG A 12 -5.03 -0.46 -0.64
C ARG A 12 -3.80 -0.37 -1.53
N GLU A 13 -2.69 -1.00 -1.14
CA GLU A 13 -1.46 -1.01 -1.94
C GLU A 13 -1.71 -1.52 -3.37
N ARG A 14 -2.44 -2.65 -3.49
CA ARG A 14 -2.81 -3.22 -4.79
C ARG A 14 -3.70 -2.28 -5.60
N GLN A 15 -4.72 -1.68 -4.96
CA GLN A 15 -5.64 -0.77 -5.64
C GLN A 15 -4.92 0.46 -6.20
N GLU A 16 -3.99 1.05 -5.43
CA GLU A 16 -3.22 2.21 -5.92
C GLU A 16 -2.32 1.82 -7.11
N ARG A 17 -1.71 0.63 -7.12
CA ARG A 17 -0.96 0.16 -8.30
C ARG A 17 -1.85 -0.04 -9.52
N GLU A 18 -3.06 -0.56 -9.34
CA GLU A 18 -4.02 -0.70 -10.43
C GLU A 18 -4.48 0.66 -10.98
N HIS A 19 -4.72 1.63 -10.10
CA HIS A 19 -5.05 3.00 -10.52
C HIS A 19 -3.88 3.65 -11.26
N ALA A 20 -2.65 3.50 -10.78
CA ALA A 20 -1.45 3.99 -11.46
C ALA A 20 -1.31 3.38 -12.87
N ALA A 21 -1.59 2.09 -13.03
CA ALA A 21 -1.51 1.40 -14.31
C ALA A 21 -2.59 1.84 -15.32
N ARG A 22 -3.74 2.33 -14.83
CA ARG A 22 -4.86 2.83 -15.65
C ARG A 22 -4.85 4.35 -15.84
N ALA A 23 -3.98 5.08 -15.15
CA ALA A 23 -3.96 6.53 -15.19
C ALA A 23 -3.21 7.04 -16.44
N ASP A 24 -3.93 7.75 -17.30
CA ASP A 24 -3.34 8.45 -18.45
C ASP A 24 -2.61 9.74 -18.03
N ASP A 25 -3.05 10.36 -16.93
CA ASP A 25 -2.38 11.53 -16.37
C ASP A 25 -1.13 11.14 -15.58
N THR A 26 0.01 11.75 -15.95
CA THR A 26 1.31 11.42 -15.35
C THR A 26 1.40 11.83 -13.88
N THR A 27 0.73 12.90 -13.47
CA THR A 27 0.69 13.34 -12.08
C THR A 27 -0.16 12.39 -11.24
N ALA A 28 -1.35 12.02 -11.72
CA ALA A 28 -2.22 11.04 -11.07
C ALA A 28 -1.51 9.70 -10.91
N ARG A 29 -0.85 9.21 -11.97
CA ARG A 29 -0.03 7.99 -11.91
C ARG A 29 1.04 8.07 -10.82
N ARG A 30 1.77 9.19 -10.74
CA ARG A 30 2.80 9.39 -9.73
C ARG A 30 2.22 9.37 -8.31
N VAL A 31 1.11 10.07 -8.08
CA VAL A 31 0.44 10.09 -6.77
C VAL A 31 0.01 8.69 -6.34
N HIS A 32 -0.59 7.91 -7.24
CA HIS A 32 -0.98 6.54 -6.96
C HIS A 32 0.23 5.65 -6.62
N LEU A 33 1.36 5.80 -7.33
CA LEU A 33 2.59 5.07 -7.01
C LEU A 33 3.15 5.44 -5.63
N GLU A 34 3.22 6.74 -5.30
CA GLU A 34 3.67 7.21 -3.98
C GLU A 34 2.77 6.67 -2.85
N MET A 35 1.46 6.60 -3.09
CA MET A 35 0.52 6.02 -2.12
C MET A 35 0.71 4.51 -1.96
N ALA A 36 0.92 3.76 -3.04
CA ALA A 36 1.24 2.33 -2.98
C ALA A 36 2.53 2.08 -2.17
N GLU A 37 3.56 2.89 -2.38
CA GLU A 37 4.82 2.81 -1.63
C GLU A 37 4.62 3.07 -0.13
N ARG A 38 3.80 4.06 0.24
CA ARG A 38 3.45 4.32 1.65
C ARG A 38 2.75 3.13 2.30
N TYR A 39 1.80 2.50 1.62
CA TYR A 39 1.13 1.31 2.15
C TYR A 39 2.07 0.11 2.24
N SER A 40 2.97 -0.07 1.28
CA SER A 40 4.03 -1.09 1.34
C SER A 40 4.95 -0.88 2.55
N ALA A 41 5.34 0.36 2.82
CA ALA A 41 6.13 0.70 4.01
C ALA A 41 5.38 0.37 5.31
N LYS A 42 4.09 0.70 5.40
CA LYS A 42 3.25 0.34 6.55
C LYS A 42 3.15 -1.17 6.76
N LEU A 43 3.02 -1.95 5.69
CA LEU A 43 3.03 -3.41 5.77
C LEU A 43 4.36 -3.94 6.31
N ARG A 44 5.49 -3.36 5.87
CA ARG A 44 6.81 -3.69 6.38
C ARG A 44 7.05 -3.26 7.83
N GLU A 45 6.29 -2.32 8.37
CA GLU A 45 6.33 -2.00 9.81
C GLU A 45 5.54 -3.03 10.63
N ILE A 46 4.45 -3.55 10.07
CA ILE A 46 3.53 -4.48 10.78
C ILE A 46 4.05 -5.92 10.76
N VAL A 47 4.52 -6.42 9.61
CA VAL A 47 4.96 -7.82 9.45
C VAL A 47 6.12 -8.20 10.41
N PRO A 48 7.15 -7.36 10.63
CA PRO A 48 8.17 -7.61 11.64
C PRO A 48 7.60 -7.61 13.06
N ALA A 49 6.59 -6.77 13.35
CA ALA A 49 5.97 -6.69 14.67
C ALA A 49 5.11 -7.93 14.99
N THR A 50 4.53 -8.58 13.98
CA THR A 50 3.75 -9.82 14.15
C THR A 50 4.58 -11.10 14.25
N LEU A 51 5.87 -11.07 13.87
CA LEU A 51 6.78 -12.23 13.97
C LEU A 51 7.55 -12.28 15.31
N GLN A 52 7.38 -11.28 16.18
CA GLN A 52 8.03 -11.19 17.49
C GLN A 52 7.05 -11.30 18.67
N ALA A 53 5.78 -11.64 18.41
CA ALA A 53 4.72 -11.78 19.43
C ALA A 53 4.30 -13.23 19.63
#